data_AF-A0A3R6E4R8-F1
#
_entry.id   AF-A0A3R6E4R8-F1
#
_cell.length_a   1.000
_cell.length_b   1.000
_cell.length_c   1.000
_cell.angle_alpha   90.00
_cell.angle_beta   90.00
_cell.angle_gamma   90.00
#
_symmetry.space_group_name_H-M   'P 1'
#
loop_
_entity.id
_entity.type
_entity.pdbx_description
1 polymer ?
#
loop_
_entity_poly.entity_id
_entity_poly.type
_entity_poly.pdbx_seq_one_letter_code
_entity_poly.pdbx_strand_id
1 'polypeptide(L)'
;NIIFNNNGNGVNQTETFTFVNGAVYDRNGKTNAFVNGAVYDRNGKTNESVSTGINQVGSKKAPAKLKIYSINGVKVAEVNKVSDAEYVLAPGMYICNGKKFVIK
;
A
#
# COMPACT_ATOMS: atom_id res chain seq x y z
N ASN A 1 -19.21 8.34 18.40
CA ASN A 1 -18.78 9.54 19.13
C ASN A 1 -17.27 9.49 19.27
N ILE A 2 -16.52 10.42 18.70
CA ILE A 2 -15.07 10.47 18.88
C ILE A 2 -14.81 11.27 20.16
N ILE A 3 -14.10 10.69 21.11
CA ILE A 3 -13.78 11.32 22.40
C ILE A 3 -12.31 11.74 22.36
N PHE A 4 -12.04 13.04 22.40
CA PHE A 4 -10.68 13.57 22.52
C PHE A 4 -10.26 13.60 24.01
N ASN A 5 -9.30 12.76 24.38
CA ASN A 5 -8.71 12.76 25.72
C ASN A 5 -7.44 13.64 25.73
N ASN A 6 -7.58 14.90 26.15
CA ASN A 6 -6.47 15.86 26.29
C ASN A 6 -5.84 15.86 27.70
N ASN A 7 -5.75 14.68 28.34
CA ASN A 7 -5.07 14.49 29.63
C ASN A 7 -5.50 15.51 30.72
N GLY A 8 -6.80 15.80 30.83
CA GLY A 8 -7.36 16.62 31.91
C GLY A 8 -7.45 18.14 31.67
N ASN A 9 -7.08 18.66 30.49
CA ASN A 9 -7.26 20.09 30.19
C ASN A 9 -8.67 20.39 29.62
N GLY A 10 -9.66 20.42 30.52
CA GLY A 10 -11.10 20.28 30.28
C GLY A 10 -11.87 21.42 29.58
N VAL A 11 -11.22 22.37 28.90
CA VAL A 11 -11.94 23.48 28.23
C VAL A 11 -12.39 23.13 26.80
N ASN A 12 -11.77 22.16 26.13
CA ASN A 12 -11.96 21.93 24.68
C ASN A 12 -12.73 20.64 24.33
N GLN A 13 -13.53 20.07 25.24
CA GLN A 13 -14.21 18.78 25.04
C GLN A 13 -15.68 18.87 24.59
N THR A 14 -16.25 20.07 24.55
CA THR A 14 -17.67 20.30 24.23
C THR A 14 -17.89 20.98 22.88
N GLU A 15 -16.82 21.31 22.15
CA GLU A 15 -16.96 21.92 20.83
C GLU A 15 -17.24 20.86 19.76
N THR A 16 -18.23 21.12 18.91
CA THR A 16 -18.46 20.33 17.70
C THR A 16 -17.32 20.61 16.73
N PHE A 17 -16.28 19.78 16.74
CA PHE A 17 -15.24 19.84 15.71
C PHE A 17 -15.84 19.41 14.37
N THR A 18 -16.19 20.37 13.52
CA THR A 18 -16.53 20.11 12.13
C THR A 18 -15.26 19.76 11.36
N PHE A 19 -15.02 18.47 11.13
CA PHE A 19 -13.94 18.02 10.28
C PHE A 19 -14.32 18.25 8.82
N VAL A 20 -13.60 19.15 8.16
CA VAL A 20 -13.69 19.32 6.70
C VAL A 20 -12.69 18.37 6.06
N ASN A 21 -13.15 17.54 5.12
CA ASN A 21 -12.26 16.65 4.37
C ASN A 21 -11.12 17.48 3.71
N GLY A 22 -9.87 17.16 4.04
CA GLY A 22 -8.69 17.86 3.52
C GLY A 22 -8.30 19.16 4.26
N ALA A 23 -8.85 19.46 5.43
CA ALA A 23 -8.36 20.58 6.24
C ALA A 23 -7.22 20.16 7.17
N VAL A 24 -6.16 20.98 7.23
CA VAL A 24 -5.10 20.87 8.23
C VAL A 24 -5.36 21.92 9.32
N TYR A 25 -5.27 21.51 10.58
CA TYR A 25 -5.50 22.38 11.73
C TYR A 25 -4.24 22.43 12.61
N ASP A 26 -3.88 23.61 13.10
CA ASP A 26 -2.90 23.79 14.19
C ASP A 26 -3.60 24.28 15.47
N ARG A 27 -2.82 24.66 16.49
CA ARG A 27 -3.35 25.19 17.77
C ARG A 27 -4.13 26.52 17.64
N ASN A 28 -4.03 27.19 16.49
CA ASN A 28 -4.67 28.47 16.18
C ASN A 28 -5.83 28.35 15.19
N GLY A 29 -6.16 27.14 14.72
CA GLY A 29 -7.27 26.88 13.81
C GLY A 29 -6.84 26.25 12.47
N LYS A 30 -7.66 26.41 11.43
CA LYS A 30 -7.41 25.83 10.10
C LYS A 30 -6.25 26.58 9.42
N THR A 31 -5.16 25.89 9.12
CA THR A 31 -3.92 26.49 8.58
C THR A 31 -3.73 26.25 7.11
N ASN A 32 -3.90 25.00 6.66
CA ASN A 32 -3.59 24.61 5.29
C ASN A 32 -4.81 23.95 4.63
N ALA A 33 -5.00 24.26 3.36
CA ALA A 33 -6.00 23.60 2.52
C ALA A 33 -5.34 22.47 1.74
N PHE A 34 -5.92 21.28 1.78
CA PHE A 34 -5.57 20.18 0.90
C PHE A 34 -6.52 20.19 -0.30
N VAL A 35 -6.00 20.53 -1.47
CA VAL A 35 -6.76 20.58 -2.71
C VAL A 35 -6.05 19.71 -3.73
N ASN A 36 -6.74 18.68 -4.23
CA ASN A 36 -6.25 17.79 -5.29
C ASN A 36 -4.84 17.20 -5.00
N GLY A 37 -4.58 16.72 -3.78
CA GLY A 37 -3.30 16.10 -3.43
C GLY A 37 -2.19 17.07 -3.03
N ALA A 38 -2.43 18.39 -3.11
CA ALA A 38 -1.45 19.42 -2.77
C ALA A 38 -1.86 20.18 -1.50
N VAL A 39 -0.86 20.47 -0.67
CA VAL A 39 -1.02 21.32 0.51
C VAL A 39 -0.76 22.76 0.10
N TYR A 40 -1.63 23.67 0.54
CA TYR A 40 -1.47 25.11 0.34
C TYR A 40 -1.34 25.80 1.69
N ASP A 41 -0.32 26.65 1.84
CA ASP A 41 -0.19 27.58 2.94
C ASP A 41 -0.58 29.02 2.51
N ARG A 42 -0.38 30.01 3.38
CA ARG A 42 -0.66 31.42 3.07
C ARG A 42 0.22 32.01 1.96
N ASN A 43 1.30 31.35 1.58
CA ASN A 43 2.25 31.75 0.55
C ASN A 43 2.05 30.98 -0.78
N GLY A 44 1.18 29.97 -0.80
CA GLY A 44 0.79 29.23 -2.00
C GLY A 44 0.93 27.72 -1.85
N LYS A 45 1.09 27.03 -2.99
CA LYS A 45 1.27 25.57 -3.01
C LYS A 45 2.60 25.21 -2.35
N THR A 46 2.56 24.39 -1.31
CA THR A 46 3.78 23.87 -0.70
C THR A 46 4.28 22.67 -1.50
N ASN A 47 5.59 22.43 -1.45
CA ASN A 47 6.21 21.21 -1.99
C ASN A 47 6.12 20.05 -0.99
N GLU A 48 5.37 20.22 0.10
CA GLU A 48 5.23 19.20 1.13
C GLU A 48 4.11 18.23 0.76
N SER A 49 4.47 16.95 0.68
CA SER A 49 3.50 15.86 0.57
C SER A 49 3.18 15.36 1.98
N VAL A 50 1.94 15.58 2.42
CA VAL A 50 1.46 14.99 3.68
C VAL A 50 0.97 13.58 3.36
N SER A 51 1.75 12.58 3.76
CA SER A 51 1.35 11.17 3.70
C SER A 51 0.25 10.92 4.75
N THR A 52 -1.01 11.06 4.36
CA THR A 52 -2.13 10.67 5.24
C THR A 52 -2.29 9.15 5.19
N GLY A 53 -1.61 8.44 6.09
CA GLY A 53 -1.81 7.01 6.25
C GLY A 53 -1.33 6.50 7.60
N ILE A 54 -2.23 6.43 8.58
CA ILE A 54 -2.08 5.47 9.67
C ILE A 54 -2.22 4.09 9.02
N ASN A 55 -1.19 3.24 9.16
CA ASN A 55 -0.94 2.03 8.37
C ASN A 55 -0.53 2.27 6.91
N GLN A 56 0.43 3.17 6.64
CA GLN A 56 1.32 2.96 5.49
C GLN A 56 2.22 1.74 5.77
N VAL A 57 1.63 0.55 5.84
CA VAL A 57 2.36 -0.69 5.62
C VAL A 57 2.83 -0.56 4.18
N GLY A 58 4.11 -0.24 3.99
CA GLY A 58 4.70 -0.19 2.66
C GLY A 58 4.30 -1.49 1.99
N SER A 59 3.45 -1.40 0.96
CA SER A 59 2.99 -2.57 0.23
C SER A 59 4.23 -3.12 -0.46
N LYS A 60 4.98 -3.99 0.22
CA LYS A 60 6.09 -4.70 -0.39
C LYS A 60 5.47 -5.48 -1.52
N LYS A 61 5.68 -5.01 -2.75
CA LYS A 61 5.16 -5.65 -3.95
C LYS A 61 5.45 -7.13 -3.82
N ALA A 62 4.39 -7.94 -3.81
CA ALA A 62 4.56 -9.39 -3.72
C ALA A 62 5.54 -9.80 -4.82
N PRO A 63 6.55 -10.65 -4.50
CA PRO A 63 7.51 -11.09 -5.50
C PRO A 63 6.76 -11.63 -6.71
N ALA A 64 7.23 -11.28 -7.91
CA ALA A 64 6.59 -11.73 -9.13
C ALA A 64 6.59 -13.27 -9.16
N LYS A 65 5.41 -13.86 -9.36
CA LYS A 65 5.31 -15.31 -9.50
C LYS A 65 6.02 -15.78 -10.76
N LEU A 66 6.64 -16.95 -10.68
CA LEU A 66 7.31 -17.63 -11.78
C LEU A 66 6.27 -18.32 -12.67
N LYS A 67 6.35 -18.09 -13.97
CA LYS A 67 5.53 -18.79 -14.96
C LYS A 67 6.26 -20.04 -15.43
N ILE A 68 5.58 -21.18 -15.34
CA ILE A 68 6.09 -22.46 -15.81
C ILE A 68 5.40 -22.80 -17.13
N TYR A 69 6.19 -23.20 -18.13
CA TYR A 69 5.72 -23.63 -19.43
C TYR A 69 6.07 -25.10 -19.67
N SER A 70 5.22 -25.80 -20.41
CA SER A 70 5.56 -27.10 -20.99
C SER A 70 6.71 -26.94 -22.00
N ILE A 71 7.31 -28.06 -22.41
CA ILE A 71 8.35 -28.07 -23.46
C ILE A 71 7.86 -27.49 -24.80
N ASN A 72 6.54 -27.49 -25.02
CA ASN A 72 5.89 -26.95 -26.21
C ASN A 72 5.54 -25.45 -26.07
N GLY A 73 5.94 -24.80 -24.97
CA GLY A 73 5.72 -23.36 -24.76
C GLY A 73 4.34 -22.99 -24.21
N VAL A 74 3.49 -23.96 -23.84
CA VAL A 74 2.18 -23.69 -23.21
C VAL A 74 2.36 -23.42 -21.72
N LYS A 75 1.75 -22.34 -21.18
CA LYS A 75 1.80 -22.03 -19.73
C LYS A 75 1.00 -23.08 -18.95
N VAL A 76 1.65 -23.78 -18.02
CA VAL A 76 1.04 -24.88 -17.23
C VAL A 76 0.91 -24.57 -15.74
N ALA A 77 1.71 -23.65 -15.19
CA ALA A 77 1.59 -23.26 -13.79
C ALA A 77 2.14 -21.86 -13.51
N GLU A 78 1.79 -21.32 -12.35
CA GLU A 78 2.34 -20.08 -11.81
C GLU A 78 2.65 -20.29 -10.31
N VAL A 79 3.93 -20.23 -9.95
CA VAL A 79 4.45 -20.64 -8.63
C VAL A 79 5.33 -19.55 -8.00
N ASN A 80 5.56 -19.60 -6.68
CA ASN A 80 6.42 -18.62 -6.02
C ASN A 80 7.91 -18.94 -6.20
N LYS A 81 8.26 -20.23 -6.25
CA LYS A 81 9.61 -20.76 -6.48
C LYS A 81 9.53 -22.06 -7.28
N VAL A 82 10.61 -22.41 -7.99
CA VAL A 82 10.63 -23.60 -8.89
C VAL A 82 10.37 -24.91 -8.13
N SER A 83 10.81 -25.03 -6.87
CA SER A 83 10.56 -26.22 -6.05
C SER A 83 9.08 -26.46 -5.74
N ASP A 84 8.25 -25.41 -5.76
CA ASP A 84 6.80 -25.59 -5.57
C ASP A 84 6.17 -26.32 -6.76
N ALA A 85 6.82 -26.30 -7.92
CA ALA A 85 6.30 -26.94 -9.13
C ALA A 85 6.23 -28.48 -8.99
N GLU A 86 7.09 -29.09 -8.17
CA GLU A 86 7.12 -30.54 -7.91
C GLU A 86 5.84 -31.06 -7.26
N TYR A 87 5.13 -30.21 -6.52
CA TYR A 87 3.84 -30.55 -5.89
C TYR A 87 2.62 -30.24 -6.75
N VAL A 88 2.82 -29.52 -7.86
CA VAL A 88 1.74 -28.98 -8.71
C VAL A 88 1.67 -29.69 -10.05
N LEU A 89 2.82 -30.13 -10.58
CA LEU A 89 2.94 -30.68 -11.92
C LEU A 89 3.37 -32.15 -11.85
N ALA A 90 2.89 -32.93 -12.83
CA ALA A 90 3.34 -34.29 -13.00
C ALA A 90 4.83 -34.36 -13.37
N PRO A 91 5.52 -35.48 -13.09
CA PRO A 91 6.89 -35.72 -13.53
C PRO A 91 7.06 -35.46 -15.03
N GLY A 92 8.16 -34.81 -15.40
CA GLY A 92 8.40 -34.39 -16.77
C GLY A 92 9.34 -33.20 -16.91
N MET A 93 9.48 -32.72 -18.16
CA MET A 93 10.37 -31.61 -18.50
C MET A 93 9.58 -30.31 -18.73
N TYR A 94 10.02 -29.24 -18.08
CA TYR A 94 9.36 -27.94 -18.08
C TYR A 94 10.36 -26.80 -18.29
N ILE A 95 9.83 -25.61 -18.58
CA ILE A 95 10.61 -24.39 -18.81
C ILE A 95 10.20 -23.33 -17.80
N CYS A 96 11.18 -22.75 -17.11
CA CYS A 96 11.02 -21.57 -16.25
C CYS A 96 12.11 -20.56 -16.59
N ASN A 97 11.76 -19.29 -16.82
CA ASN A 97 12.71 -18.23 -17.17
C ASN A 97 13.67 -18.62 -18.32
N GLY A 98 13.16 -19.32 -19.33
CA GLY A 98 13.94 -19.78 -20.49
C GLY A 98 14.87 -20.97 -20.23
N LYS A 99 14.94 -21.50 -19.01
CA LYS A 99 15.75 -22.67 -18.65
C LYS A 99 14.88 -23.91 -18.49
N LYS A 100 15.35 -25.03 -19.02
CA LYS A 100 14.71 -26.35 -18.85
C LYS A 100 15.01 -26.91 -17.46
N PHE A 101 14.03 -27.53 -16.83
CA PHE A 101 14.17 -28.28 -15.59
C PHE A 101 13.30 -29.55 -15.62
N VAL A 102 13.64 -30.52 -14.80
CA VAL A 102 12.95 -31.82 -14.73
C VAL A 102 12.34 -31.98 -13.34
N ILE A 103 11.07 -32.37 -13.32
CA ILE A 103 10.37 -32.85 -12.12
C ILE A 103 10.42 -34.38 -12.18
N LYS A 104 10.85 -35.00 -11.08
CA LYS A 104 10.99 -36.45 -10.95
C LYS A 104 9.72 -37.08 -10.42
#